data_AF-A0A7K8R8V3-F1
#
_entry.id   AF-A0A7K8R8V3-F1
#
_cell.length_a   1.000
_cell.length_b   1.000
_cell.length_c   1.000
_cell.angle_alpha   90.00
_cell.angle_beta   90.00
_cell.angle_gamma   90.00
#
_symmetry.space_group_name_H-M   'P 1'
#
loop_
_entity.id
_entity.type
_entity.pdbx_description
1 polymer ?
#
loop_
_entity_poly.entity_id
_entity_poly.type
_entity_poly.pdbx_seq_one_letter_code
_entity_poly.pdbx_strand_id
1 'polypeptide(L)'
;QLVEVNGSPCLKLTEDEEKMTIPGIKSIYRLRDAAGHPFMDLMALEEEPAPGAGQELRIRVLGRLEETSKVIPSTVEPLQRVYFRDGQV
;
A
#
# COMPACT_ATOMS: atom_id res chain seq x y z
N GLN A 1 -2.88 7.39 -13.49
CA GLN A 1 -4.33 7.36 -13.22
C GLN A 1 -4.60 8.31 -12.06
N LEU A 2 -5.74 9.01 -12.06
CA LEU A 2 -6.14 9.88 -10.94
C LEU A 2 -6.63 9.00 -9.78
N VAL A 3 -6.09 9.21 -8.58
CA VAL A 3 -6.47 8.46 -7.37
C VAL A 3 -7.15 9.32 -6.31
N GLU A 4 -7.01 10.64 -6.40
CA GLU A 4 -7.62 11.62 -5.50
C GLU A 4 -7.73 12.99 -6.17
N VAL A 5 -8.79 13.74 -5.85
CA VAL A 5 -8.94 15.17 -6.20
C VAL A 5 -9.54 15.93 -5.02
N ASN A 6 -8.92 17.04 -4.62
CA ASN A 6 -9.40 17.88 -3.51
C ASN A 6 -9.71 17.09 -2.22
N GLY A 7 -8.83 16.14 -1.85
CA GLY A 7 -9.03 15.26 -0.69
C GLY A 7 -10.11 14.18 -0.85
N SER A 8 -10.67 14.02 -2.05
CA SER A 8 -11.69 13.01 -2.35
C SER A 8 -11.10 11.86 -3.17
N PRO A 9 -11.07 10.63 -2.63
CA PRO A 9 -10.54 9.46 -3.34
C PRO A 9 -11.33 9.18 -4.63
N CYS A 10 -10.61 8.81 -5.70
CA CYS A 10 -11.16 8.56 -7.03
C CYS A 10 -10.94 7.10 -7.44
N LEU A 11 -12.03 6.46 -7.87
CA LEU A 11 -12.05 5.09 -8.39
C LEU A 11 -12.50 5.11 -9.85
N LYS A 12 -11.72 4.51 -10.75
CA LYS A 12 -12.18 4.23 -12.11
C LYS A 12 -12.93 2.89 -12.12
N LEU A 13 -14.22 2.96 -12.39
CA LEU A 13 -15.06 1.78 -12.61
C LEU A 13 -14.93 1.29 -14.06
N THR A 14 -14.99 -0.03 -14.23
CA THR A 14 -14.93 -0.73 -15.52
C THR A 14 -15.56 -2.11 -15.36
N GLU A 15 -16.06 -2.69 -16.45
CA GLU A 15 -16.63 -4.05 -16.44
C GLU A 15 -15.61 -5.12 -16.05
N ASP A 16 -14.32 -4.87 -16.30
CA ASP A 16 -13.23 -5.75 -15.91
C ASP A 16 -12.73 -5.35 -14.52
N GLU A 17 -13.20 -6.06 -13.49
CA GLU A 17 -12.92 -5.76 -12.08
C GLU A 17 -11.41 -5.68 -11.79
N GLU A 18 -10.58 -6.49 -12.44
CA GLU A 18 -9.12 -6.48 -12.26
C GLU A 18 -8.46 -5.20 -12.80
N LYS A 19 -9.17 -4.46 -13.65
CA LYS A 19 -8.73 -3.17 -14.21
C LYS A 19 -9.26 -1.96 -13.43
N MET A 20 -10.05 -2.17 -12.38
CA MET A 20 -10.43 -1.09 -11.48
C MET A 20 -9.20 -0.55 -10.75
N THR A 21 -9.21 0.75 -10.47
CA THR A 21 -8.09 1.38 -9.74
C THR A 21 -8.26 1.23 -8.23
N ILE A 22 -7.21 1.46 -7.46
CA ILE A 22 -7.33 1.53 -5.99
C ILE A 22 -7.34 3.01 -5.59
N PRO A 23 -8.41 3.50 -4.95
CA PRO A 23 -8.57 4.93 -4.64
C PRO A 23 -7.60 5.41 -3.55
N GLY A 24 -7.46 6.73 -3.41
CA GLY A 24 -6.70 7.40 -2.35
C GLY A 24 -5.19 7.54 -2.63
N ILE A 25 -4.55 8.50 -1.96
CA ILE A 25 -3.08 8.60 -1.92
C ILE A 25 -2.55 7.47 -1.05
N LYS A 26 -1.47 6.80 -1.50
CA LYS A 26 -0.98 5.58 -0.87
C LYS A 26 0.52 5.64 -0.61
N SER A 27 0.91 5.14 0.56
CA SER A 27 2.28 4.75 0.90
C SER A 27 2.49 3.27 0.61
N ILE A 28 3.67 2.92 0.07
CA ILE A 28 4.01 1.54 -0.30
C ILE A 28 5.19 1.05 0.52
N TYR A 29 5.05 -0.16 1.08
CA TYR A 29 6.06 -0.79 1.93
C TYR A 29 6.39 -2.19 1.44
N ARG A 30 7.65 -2.58 1.53
CA ARG A 30 8.12 -3.95 1.31
C ARG A 30 8.31 -4.65 2.65
N LEU A 31 7.64 -5.78 2.80
CA LEU A 31 7.70 -6.63 3.99
C LEU A 31 8.70 -7.77 3.75
N ARG A 32 9.59 -8.01 4.72
CA ARG A 32 10.61 -9.06 4.64
C ARG A 32 10.55 -10.01 5.82
N ASP A 33 10.95 -11.26 5.58
CA ASP A 33 11.07 -12.29 6.59
C ASP A 33 12.36 -12.14 7.42
N ALA A 34 12.56 -13.02 8.39
CA ALA A 34 13.73 -12.99 9.28
C ALA A 34 15.06 -13.27 8.55
N ALA A 35 15.00 -13.88 7.36
CA ALA A 35 16.16 -14.10 6.50
C ALA A 35 16.42 -12.91 5.55
N GLY A 36 15.57 -11.88 5.58
CA GLY A 36 15.66 -10.68 4.74
C GLY A 36 15.03 -10.83 3.36
N HIS A 37 14.37 -11.95 3.06
CA HIS A 37 13.70 -12.14 1.78
C HIS A 37 12.40 -11.34 1.74
N PRO A 38 12.12 -10.61 0.64
CA PRO A 38 10.84 -9.95 0.48
C PRO A 38 9.76 -10.99 0.21
N PHE A 39 8.65 -10.91 0.94
CA PHE A 39 7.52 -11.83 0.76
C PHE A 39 6.24 -11.11 0.34
N MET A 40 6.13 -9.79 0.55
CA MET A 40 4.94 -9.02 0.21
C MET A 40 5.24 -7.53 0.07
N ASP A 41 4.56 -6.88 -0.87
CA ASP A 41 4.43 -5.42 -0.89
C ASP A 41 3.05 -5.04 -0.33
N LEU A 42 3.05 -4.11 0.62
CA LEU A 42 1.87 -3.59 1.31
C LEU A 42 1.56 -2.19 0.79
N MET A 43 0.30 -1.96 0.44
CA MET A 43 -0.23 -0.63 0.19
C MET A 43 -1.06 -0.20 1.41
N ALA A 44 -0.76 0.99 1.93
CA ALA A 44 -1.55 1.65 2.97
C ALA A 44 -1.90 3.06 2.49
N LEU A 45 -2.95 3.67 3.03
CA LEU A 45 -3.21 5.09 2.78
C LEU A 45 -2.06 5.95 3.33
N GLU A 46 -1.80 7.12 2.75
CA GLU A 46 -0.71 7.99 3.20
C GLU A 46 -0.91 8.51 4.64
N GLU A 47 -2.16 8.70 5.04
CA GLU A 47 -2.57 9.11 6.37
C GLU A 47 -2.53 7.98 7.42
N GLU A 48 -2.36 6.72 7.01
CA GLU A 48 -2.24 5.60 7.93
C GLU A 48 -0.85 5.59 8.61
N PRO A 49 -0.77 5.16 9.88
CA PRO A 49 0.51 4.95 10.54
C PRO A 49 1.39 3.96 9.76
N ALA A 50 2.67 4.31 9.57
CA ALA A 50 3.63 3.40 8.96
C ALA A 50 3.74 2.09 9.78
N PRO A 51 3.75 0.92 9.13
CA PRO A 51 3.83 -0.35 9.83
C PRO A 51 5.23 -0.58 10.42
N GLY A 52 5.27 -1.18 11.62
CA GLY A 52 6.51 -1.50 12.31
C GLY A 52 7.02 -2.92 12.05
N ALA A 53 8.33 -3.11 12.18
CA ALA A 53 8.93 -4.44 12.30
C ALA A 53 8.39 -5.17 13.55
N GLY A 54 8.07 -6.46 13.43
CA GLY A 54 7.53 -7.29 14.51
C GLY A 54 6.07 -7.00 14.87
N GLN A 55 5.41 -6.05 14.19
CA GLN A 55 4.01 -5.73 14.40
C GLN A 55 3.09 -6.69 13.64
N GLU A 56 2.04 -7.22 14.28
CA GLU A 56 0.98 -7.95 13.56
C GLU A 56 0.16 -6.96 12.71
N LEU A 57 0.12 -7.21 11.41
CA LEU A 57 -0.67 -6.47 10.43
C LEU A 57 -1.84 -7.33 9.98
N ARG A 58 -3.03 -6.74 9.94
CA ARG A 58 -4.21 -7.32 9.29
C ARG A 58 -4.33 -6.73 7.90
N ILE A 59 -4.22 -7.58 6.89
CA ILE A 59 -4.15 -7.17 5.50
C ILE A 59 -5.28 -7.79 4.70
N ARG A 60 -5.60 -7.19 3.55
CA ARG A 60 -6.44 -7.79 2.51
C ARG A 60 -5.60 -8.01 1.27
N VAL A 61 -5.71 -9.21 0.69
CA VAL A 61 -5.03 -9.52 -0.56
C VAL A 61 -5.92 -9.08 -1.72
N LEU A 62 -5.39 -8.25 -2.61
CA LEU A 62 -6.13 -7.81 -3.80
C LEU A 62 -6.59 -9.00 -4.63
N GLY A 63 -7.82 -8.93 -5.14
CA GLY A 63 -8.47 -10.03 -5.86
C GLY A 63 -9.00 -11.17 -4.97
N ARG A 64 -8.85 -11.09 -3.64
CA ARG A 64 -9.42 -12.05 -2.67
C ARG A 64 -10.31 -11.33 -1.66
N LEU A 65 -11.55 -11.07 -2.08
CA LEU A 65 -12.49 -10.17 -1.39
C LEU A 65 -12.87 -10.60 0.04
N GLU A 66 -12.83 -11.90 0.36
CA GLU A 66 -13.49 -12.41 1.57
C GLU A 66 -12.56 -12.63 2.78
N GLU A 67 -11.24 -12.64 2.61
CA GLU A 67 -10.33 -13.06 3.68
C GLU A 67 -9.31 -11.99 4.08
N THR A 68 -9.38 -11.57 5.35
CA THR A 68 -8.29 -10.82 5.97
C THR A 68 -7.20 -11.81 6.40
N SER A 69 -5.95 -11.51 6.07
CA SER A 69 -4.79 -12.30 6.47
C SER A 69 -4.01 -11.57 7.56
N LYS A 70 -3.30 -12.32 8.40
CA LYS A 70 -2.38 -11.77 9.39
C LYS A 70 -0.94 -12.01 8.95
N VAL A 71 -0.11 -10.98 9.03
CA VAL A 71 1.32 -11.08 8.75
C VAL A 71 2.13 -10.37 9.83
N ILE A 72 3.32 -10.86 10.13
CA ILE A 72 4.27 -10.22 11.04
C ILE A 72 5.60 -10.08 10.27
N PRO A 73 5.93 -8.90 9.74
CA PRO A 73 7.18 -8.69 9.04
C PRO A 73 8.35 -8.60 10.02
N SER A 74 9.49 -9.17 9.68
CA SER A 74 10.73 -8.95 10.46
C SER A 74 11.33 -7.58 10.18
N THR A 75 11.18 -7.05 8.96
CA THR A 75 11.51 -5.67 8.61
C THR A 75 10.50 -5.09 7.63
N VAL A 76 10.34 -3.76 7.66
CA VAL A 76 9.48 -2.98 6.78
C VAL A 76 10.32 -1.91 6.09
N GLU A 77 10.23 -1.83 4.76
CA GLU A 77 11.00 -0.89 3.93
C GLU A 77 10.05 0.00 3.12
N PRO A 78 10.03 1.34 3.29
CA PRO A 78 9.24 2.21 2.41
C PRO A 78 9.83 2.22 1.00
N LEU A 79 9.00 2.00 -0.02
CA LEU A 79 9.44 1.91 -1.41
C LEU A 79 9.35 3.24 -2.16
N GLN A 80 8.47 4.14 -1.73
CA GLN A 80 8.35 5.46 -2.34
C GLN A 80 9.32 6.44 -1.66
N ARG A 81 9.99 7.27 -2.48
CA ARG A 81 10.83 8.36 -2.00
C ARG A 81 10.44 9.64 -2.73
N VAL A 82 10.34 10.72 -1.97
CA VAL A 82 10.13 12.06 -2.53
C VAL A 82 11.45 12.54 -3.10
N TYR A 83 11.49 12.71 -4.42
CA TYR A 83 12.62 13.28 -5.17
C TYR A 83 12.32 14.66 -5.73
N PHE A 84 11.07 15.11 -5.63
CA PHE A 84 10.65 16.41 -6.08
C PHE A 84 9.43 16.82 -5.29
N ARG A 85 9.44 18.03 -4.73
CA ARG A 85 8.34 18.58 -3.94
C ARG A 85 8.31 20.09 -4.13
N ASP A 86 7.12 20.64 -4.34
CA ASP A 86 6.88 22.09 -4.39
C ASP A 86 7.81 22.85 -5.36
N GLY A 87 8.07 22.25 -6.52
CA GLY A 87 8.90 22.88 -7.55
C GLY A 87 10.41 22.67 -7.40
N GLN A 88 10.85 21.86 -6.43
CA GLN A 88 12.27 21.63 -6.12
C GLN A 88 12.59 20.14 -6.08
N VAL A 89 13.80 19.77 -6.55
CA VAL A 89 14.36 18.40 -6.45
C VAL A 89 14.84 18.13 -5.04
#